data_AF-A0A256WL27-F1
#
_entry.id   AF-A0A256WL27-F1
#
_cell.length_a   1.000
_cell.length_b   1.000
_cell.length_c   1.000
_cell.angle_alpha   90.00
_cell.angle_beta   90.00
_cell.angle_gamma   90.00
#
_symmetry.space_group_name_H-M   'P 1'
#
loop_
_entity.id
_entity.type
_entity.pdbx_description
1 polymer ?
#
loop_
_entity_poly.entity_id
_entity_poly.type
_entity_poly.pdbx_seq_one_letter_code
_entity_poly.pdbx_strand_id
1 'polypeptide(L)' 'MDWKCNKCGNKTTAEKKPSICENADCAQTGTYEPISEKTKTPTARGWRCGSCDNKIMGPFAPSICPNCHAHDSYVPID' A
#
# COMPACT_ATOMS: atom_id res chain seq x y z
N MET A 1 7.27 12.99 9.96
CA MET A 1 7.03 12.34 8.66
C MET A 1 8.09 11.27 8.48
N ASP A 2 7.74 10.13 7.91
CA ASP A 2 8.71 9.08 7.65
C ASP A 2 9.30 9.25 6.26
N TRP A 3 10.61 9.08 6.16
CA TRP A 3 11.40 9.25 4.95
C TRP A 3 12.17 7.98 4.69
N LYS A 4 12.18 7.52 3.43
CA LYS A 4 12.95 6.35 3.00
C LYS A 4 14.00 6.79 1.99
N CYS A 5 15.23 6.39 2.25
CA CYS A 5 16.34 6.62 1.33
C CYS A 5 16.18 5.69 0.12
N ASN A 6 16.12 6.24 -1.10
CA ASN A 6 15.89 5.45 -2.32
C ASN A 6 17.00 4.40 -2.56
N LYS A 7 18.24 4.74 -2.21
CA LYS A 7 19.41 3.89 -2.51
C LYS A 7 19.58 2.68 -1.58
N CYS A 8 19.50 2.90 -0.28
CA CYS A 8 19.76 1.85 0.73
C CYS A 8 18.52 1.45 1.53
N GLY A 9 17.37 2.08 1.26
CA GLY A 9 16.11 1.78 1.96
C GLY A 9 16.07 2.21 3.42
N ASN A 10 17.09 2.93 3.91
CA ASN A 10 17.14 3.41 5.30
C ASN A 10 15.93 4.30 5.59
N LYS A 11 15.27 4.09 6.73
CA LYS A 11 14.10 4.85 7.16
C LYS A 11 14.53 5.84 8.25
N THR A 12 14.12 7.09 8.14
CA THR A 12 14.30 8.08 9.21
C THR A 12 13.00 8.84 9.40
N THR A 13 12.73 9.23 10.64
CA THR A 13 11.54 10.00 11.00
C THR A 13 11.98 11.43 11.28
N ALA A 14 11.60 12.36 10.39
CA ALA A 14 11.97 13.76 10.50
C ALA A 14 10.78 14.65 10.14
N GLU A 15 10.70 15.83 10.75
CA GLU A 15 9.65 16.81 10.42
C GLU A 15 9.85 17.40 9.02
N LYS A 16 11.10 17.54 8.58
CA LYS A 16 11.49 18.06 7.27
C LYS A 16 12.26 17.00 6.47
N LYS A 17 12.24 17.12 5.14
CA LYS A 17 13.00 16.25 4.22
C LYS A 17 14.48 16.28 4.62
N PRO A 18 15.08 15.16 5.02
CA PRO A 18 16.50 15.12 5.32
C PRO A 18 17.29 15.31 4.02
N SER A 19 18.29 16.20 4.06
CA SER A 19 19.12 16.55 2.90
C SER A 19 20.11 15.45 2.52
N ILE A 20 20.51 14.62 3.48
CA ILE A 20 21.49 13.55 3.32
C ILE A 20 20.98 12.27 3.95
N CYS A 21 21.30 11.13 3.34
CA CYS A 21 21.00 9.82 3.91
C CYS A 21 21.89 9.56 5.14
N GLU A 22 21.32 9.26 6.31
CA GLU A 22 22.11 9.04 7.55
C GLU A 22 22.95 7.76 7.51
N ASN A 23 22.72 6.90 6.51
CA ASN A 23 23.51 5.70 6.32
C ASN A 23 24.73 6.03 5.44
N ALA A 24 25.91 5.86 6.03
CA ALA A 24 27.20 6.23 5.46
C ALA A 24 27.46 5.63 4.06
N ASP A 25 26.90 4.46 3.78
CA ASP A 25 27.08 3.74 2.51
C ASP A 25 26.38 4.44 1.33
N CYS A 26 25.28 5.14 1.62
CA CYS A 26 24.40 5.78 0.64
C CYS A 26 24.25 7.30 0.87
N ALA A 27 25.00 7.89 1.82
CA ALA A 27 24.87 9.30 2.20
C ALA A 27 25.08 10.29 1.05
N GLN A 28 26.00 9.99 0.13
CA GLN A 28 26.38 10.88 -0.96
C GLN A 28 25.48 10.77 -2.21
N THR A 29 24.77 9.66 -2.38
CA THR A 29 23.97 9.39 -3.59
C THR A 29 22.50 9.12 -3.30
N GLY A 30 22.15 8.89 -2.03
CA GLY A 30 20.83 8.56 -1.55
C GLY A 30 20.03 9.81 -1.21
N THR A 31 18.98 10.06 -1.97
CA THR A 31 17.97 11.06 -1.60
C THR A 31 16.87 10.39 -0.79
N TYR A 32 16.41 11.06 0.27
CA TYR A 32 15.21 10.65 0.97
C TYR A 32 13.97 10.99 0.15
N GLU A 33 13.13 10.00 -0.05
CA GLU A 33 11.78 10.17 -0.59
C GLU A 33 10.80 10.06 0.58
N PRO A 34 9.73 10.89 0.61
CA PRO A 34 8.73 10.75 1.63
C PRO A 34 8.17 9.33 1.52
N ILE A 35 8.14 8.62 2.64
CA ILE A 35 7.27 7.45 2.77
C ILE A 35 5.87 8.05 2.83
N SER A 36 5.35 8.39 1.66
CA SER A 36 3.92 8.60 1.55
C SER A 36 3.31 7.31 2.04
N GLU A 37 2.61 7.37 3.17
CA GLU A 37 1.53 6.43 3.50
C GLU A 37 0.48 6.53 2.37
N LYS A 38 0.84 6.05 1.19
CA LYS A 38 -0.09 5.56 0.18
C LYS A 38 -0.23 4.05 0.31
N THR A 39 0.02 3.51 1.50
CA THR A 39 -0.81 2.39 1.95
C THR A 39 -2.18 2.99 2.21
N LYS A 40 -2.96 3.21 1.15
CA LYS A 40 -4.41 3.23 1.29
C LYS A 40 -4.71 1.86 1.87
N THR A 41 -4.79 1.77 3.18
CA THR A 41 -5.43 0.65 3.84
C THR A 41 -6.77 0.52 3.13
N PRO A 42 -7.03 -0.58 2.41
CA PRO A 42 -8.34 -0.75 1.84
C PRO A 42 -9.31 -0.71 3.02
N THR A 43 -10.12 0.36 3.05
CA THR A 43 -11.14 0.58 4.08
C THR A 43 -12.20 -0.50 4.03
N ALA A 44 -12.31 -1.17 2.89
CA ALA A 44 -13.16 -2.34 2.70
C ALA A 44 -12.72 -3.49 3.61
N ARG A 45 -13.52 -3.76 4.65
CA ARG A 45 -13.38 -4.94 5.52
C ARG A 45 -13.71 -6.22 4.74
N GLY A 46 -14.47 -6.10 3.66
CA GLY A 46 -14.69 -7.17 2.70
C GLY A 46 -15.22 -6.69 1.36
N TRP A 47 -15.58 -7.65 0.53
CA TRP A 47 -16.03 -7.47 -0.84
C TRP A 47 -17.25 -8.35 -1.09
N ARG A 48 -18.25 -7.83 -1.81
CA ARG A 48 -19.44 -8.53 -2.26
C ARG A 48 -19.41 -8.65 -3.77
N CYS A 49 -19.58 -9.86 -4.30
CA CYS A 49 -19.70 -10.05 -5.74
C CYS A 49 -21.05 -9.49 -6.22
N GLY A 50 -21.05 -8.56 -7.17
CA GLY A 50 -22.25 -7.98 -7.78
C GLY A 50 -23.03 -8.96 -8.67
N SER A 51 -22.46 -10.11 -9.05
CA SER A 51 -23.15 -11.11 -9.88
C SER A 51 -23.90 -12.17 -9.07
N CYS A 52 -23.39 -12.57 -7.91
CA CYS A 52 -23.97 -13.66 -7.11
C CYS A 52 -24.07 -13.36 -5.62
N ASP A 53 -23.79 -12.11 -5.22
CA ASP A 53 -23.83 -11.62 -3.84
C ASP A 53 -22.91 -12.33 -2.84
N ASN A 54 -21.99 -13.17 -3.34
CA ASN A 54 -21.01 -13.85 -2.50
C ASN A 54 -20.10 -12.84 -1.78
N LYS A 55 -19.94 -13.01 -0.46
CA LYS A 55 -19.16 -12.11 0.39
C LYS A 55 -17.80 -12.73 0.71
N ILE A 56 -16.74 -11.94 0.58
CA ILE A 56 -15.37 -12.34 0.87
C ILE A 56 -14.78 -11.29 1.80
N MET A 57 -14.28 -11.72 2.95
CA MET A 57 -13.64 -10.83 3.91
C MET A 57 -12.16 -10.67 3.56
N GLY A 58 -11.66 -9.44 3.62
CA GLY A 58 -10.25 -9.18 3.38
C GLY A 58 -9.99 -7.83 2.72
N PRO A 59 -8.76 -7.33 2.85
CA PRO A 59 -8.34 -6.04 2.32
C PRO A 59 -8.43 -5.96 0.79
N PHE A 60 -8.34 -7.09 0.08
CA PHE A 60 -8.26 -7.12 -1.37
C PHE A 60 -9.41 -7.92 -1.99
N ALA A 61 -10.04 -7.36 -3.02
CA ALA A 61 -11.00 -8.08 -3.84
C ALA A 61 -10.23 -9.08 -4.73
N PRO A 62 -10.68 -10.34 -4.83
CA PRO A 62 -10.13 -11.26 -5.82
C PRO A 62 -10.59 -10.86 -7.23
N SER A 63 -9.75 -11.10 -8.23
CA SER A 63 -10.07 -10.81 -9.64
C SER A 63 -11.21 -11.68 -10.19
N ILE A 64 -11.40 -12.88 -9.63
CA ILE A 64 -12.42 -13.85 -10.05
C ILE A 64 -13.25 -14.27 -8.84
N CYS A 65 -14.56 -14.39 -9.03
CA CYS A 65 -15.43 -14.87 -7.98
C CYS A 65 -15.28 -16.37 -7.74
N PRO A 66 -14.97 -16.84 -6.51
CA PRO A 66 -14.86 -18.28 -6.24
C PRO A 66 -16.22 -19.00 -6.28
N ASN A 67 -17.33 -18.26 -6.25
CA ASN A 67 -18.68 -18.85 -6.27
C ASN A 67 -19.27 -18.91 -7.68
N CYS A 68 -19.20 -17.82 -8.45
CA CYS A 68 -19.81 -17.73 -9.79
C CYS A 68 -18.80 -17.54 -10.93
N HIS A 69 -17.51 -17.47 -10.62
CA HIS A 69 -16.42 -17.24 -11.58
C HIS A 69 -16.55 -15.94 -12.40
N ALA A 70 -17.37 -14.99 -11.95
CA ALA A 70 -17.46 -13.66 -12.55
C ALA A 70 -16.15 -12.88 -12.34
N HIS A 71 -15.71 -12.18 -13.39
CA HIS A 71 -14.50 -11.35 -13.37
C HIS A 71 -14.82 -9.92 -12.92
N ASP A 72 -13.93 -9.33 -12.12
CA ASP A 72 -13.91 -7.91 -11.74
C ASP A 72 -15.26 -7.34 -11.24
N SER A 73 -16.12 -8.21 -10.70
CA SER A 73 -17.49 -7.88 -10.34
C SER A 73 -17.65 -7.68 -8.83
N TYR A 74 -16.67 -7.10 -8.13
CA TYR A 74 -16.71 -6.94 -6.67
C TYR A 74 -16.98 -5.50 -6.24
N VAL A 75 -17.92 -5.33 -5.31
CA VAL A 75 -18.17 -4.06 -4.62
C VAL A 75 -17.67 -4.14 -3.18
N PRO A 76 -17.02 -3.09 -2.65
CA PRO A 76 -16.56 -3.07 -1.27
C PRO A 76 -17.75 -3.10 -0.29
N ILE A 77 -17.58 -3.82 0.82
CA ILE A 77 -18.49 -3.82 1.97
C ILE A 77 -17.68 -3.52 3.25
N ASP A 78 -18.25 -2.67 4.10
CA ASP A 78 -17.68 -2.27 5.41
C ASP A 78 -18.14 -3.20 6.54
#